data_AF-A0A8T4D923-F1
#
_entry.id   AF-A0A8T4D923-F1
#
_cell.length_a   1.000
_cell.length_b   1.000
_cell.length_c   1.000
_cell.angle_alpha   90.00
_cell.angle_beta   90.00
_cell.angle_gamma   90.00
#
_symmetry.space_group_name_H-M   'P 1'
#
loop_
_entity.id
_entity.type
_entity.pdbx_description
1 polymer ?
#
loop_
_entity_poly.entity_id
_entity_poly.type
_entity_poly.pdbx_seq_one_letter_code
_entity_poly.pdbx_strand_id
1 'polypeptide(L)'
;MKAESIIGLLMVILLTGLFFYIVEDVPPYGDPSSPALQLVRLDIRVDAAGVEEELNSGMIPAALVEALAARNFVAPSEIEEVTAGEWDAKIDKGEFYYEEDEKYYRFKKEGNQIEVYRYAPVVRYLEKGLEETDVPNIVTAVIVDYRAYDTLGETTVIFTAGISVILLLRRRGKL
;
A
#
# COMPACT_ATOMS: atom_id res chain seq x y z
N MET A 1 -42.26 -16.05 -20.67
CA MET A 1 -41.78 -15.45 -19.40
C MET A 1 -42.58 -14.17 -19.14
N LYS A 2 -42.85 -13.81 -17.87
CA LYS A 2 -43.43 -12.50 -17.53
C LYS A 2 -42.43 -11.40 -17.89
N ALA A 3 -42.91 -10.20 -18.24
CA ALA A 3 -42.04 -9.06 -18.55
C ALA A 3 -41.01 -8.77 -17.44
N GLU A 4 -41.44 -8.89 -16.19
CA GLU A 4 -40.58 -8.76 -14.99
C GLU A 4 -39.41 -9.77 -15.00
N SER A 5 -39.65 -11.00 -15.41
CA SER A 5 -38.61 -12.03 -15.48
C SER A 5 -37.62 -11.78 -16.64
N ILE A 6 -38.10 -11.19 -17.73
CA ILE A 6 -37.24 -10.80 -18.87
C ILE A 6 -36.33 -9.63 -18.46
N ILE A 7 -36.91 -8.60 -17.80
CA ILE A 7 -36.15 -7.46 -17.27
C ILE A 7 -35.10 -7.94 -16.26
N GLY A 8 -35.47 -8.81 -15.33
CA GLY A 8 -34.54 -9.38 -14.36
C GLY A 8 -33.38 -10.13 -15.01
N LEU A 9 -33.66 -10.96 -16.02
CA LEU A 9 -32.62 -11.68 -16.76
C LEU A 9 -31.68 -10.72 -17.51
N LEU A 10 -32.21 -9.69 -18.17
CA LEU A 10 -31.40 -8.67 -18.84
C LEU A 10 -30.52 -7.90 -17.86
N MET A 11 -31.05 -7.57 -16.68
CA MET A 11 -30.29 -6.92 -15.60
C MET A 11 -29.14 -7.80 -15.12
N VAL A 12 -29.37 -9.09 -14.92
CA VAL A 12 -28.31 -10.04 -14.52
C VAL A 12 -27.22 -10.09 -15.59
N ILE A 13 -27.60 -10.25 -16.88
CA ILE A 13 -26.62 -10.29 -17.98
C ILE A 13 -25.81 -8.99 -18.04
N LEU A 14 -26.47 -7.83 -17.90
CA LEU A 14 -25.81 -6.53 -17.90
C LEU A 14 -24.84 -6.38 -16.72
N LEU A 15 -25.28 -6.70 -15.51
CA LEU A 15 -24.45 -6.59 -14.30
C LEU A 15 -23.27 -7.56 -14.33
N THR A 16 -23.49 -8.79 -14.81
CA THR A 16 -22.41 -9.77 -14.98
C THR A 16 -21.41 -9.30 -16.04
N GLY A 17 -21.88 -8.78 -17.18
CA GLY A 17 -21.01 -8.22 -18.22
C GLY A 17 -20.19 -7.03 -17.71
N LEU A 18 -20.83 -6.12 -16.97
CA LEU A 18 -20.15 -4.98 -16.36
C LEU A 18 -19.13 -5.41 -15.29
N PHE A 19 -19.44 -6.43 -14.49
CA PHE A 19 -18.51 -6.98 -13.52
C PHE A 19 -17.26 -7.53 -14.19
N PHE A 20 -17.40 -8.34 -15.25
CA PHE A 20 -16.23 -8.85 -15.98
C PHE A 20 -15.43 -7.73 -16.63
N TYR A 21 -16.08 -6.71 -17.17
CA TYR A 21 -15.41 -5.53 -17.71
C TYR A 21 -14.56 -4.80 -16.65
N ILE A 22 -15.09 -4.61 -15.44
CA ILE A 22 -14.38 -3.91 -14.36
C ILE A 22 -13.26 -4.78 -13.76
N VAL A 23 -13.46 -6.09 -13.63
CA VAL A 23 -12.48 -7.00 -13.01
C VAL A 23 -11.16 -7.04 -13.78
N GLU A 24 -11.17 -6.81 -15.09
CA GLU A 24 -9.95 -6.73 -15.89
C GLU A 24 -9.06 -5.53 -15.52
N ASP A 25 -9.65 -4.45 -14.99
CA ASP A 25 -8.92 -3.26 -14.55
C ASP A 25 -8.42 -3.37 -13.10
N VAL A 26 -8.78 -4.43 -12.38
CA VAL A 26 -8.36 -4.62 -10.99
C VAL A 26 -6.90 -5.10 -10.95
N PRO A 27 -6.01 -4.42 -10.19
CA PRO A 27 -4.61 -4.80 -10.14
C PRO A 27 -4.42 -6.20 -9.52
N PRO A 28 -3.35 -6.93 -9.85
CA PRO A 28 -3.05 -8.19 -9.20
C PRO A 28 -2.93 -8.03 -7.69
N TYR A 29 -3.50 -8.97 -6.93
CA TYR A 29 -3.36 -8.98 -5.49
C TYR A 29 -1.88 -9.12 -5.10
N GLY A 30 -1.40 -8.22 -4.24
CA GLY A 30 -0.01 -8.21 -3.77
C GLY A 30 1.01 -7.73 -4.81
N ASP A 31 0.58 -6.98 -5.83
CA ASP A 31 1.49 -6.36 -6.79
C ASP A 31 2.54 -5.47 -6.08
N PRO A 32 3.84 -5.81 -6.13
CA PRO A 32 4.90 -5.01 -5.52
C PRO A 32 5.03 -3.61 -6.11
N SER A 33 4.53 -3.42 -7.34
CA SER A 33 4.55 -2.14 -8.02
C SER A 33 3.37 -1.24 -7.64
N SER A 34 2.40 -1.74 -6.88
CA SER A 34 1.21 -0.98 -6.47
C SER A 34 1.59 0.31 -5.73
N PRO A 35 0.93 1.45 -6.04
CA PRO A 35 1.25 2.73 -5.41
C PRO A 35 1.24 2.68 -3.87
N ALA A 36 0.34 1.91 -3.26
CA ALA A 36 0.27 1.75 -1.80
C ALA A 36 1.55 1.20 -1.16
N LEU A 37 2.34 0.40 -1.89
CA LEU A 37 3.56 -0.25 -1.42
C LEU A 37 4.83 0.48 -1.85
N GLN A 38 4.70 1.47 -2.72
CA GLN A 38 5.83 2.18 -3.29
C GLN A 38 6.43 3.17 -2.29
N LEU A 39 7.73 3.33 -2.36
CA LEU A 39 8.50 4.13 -1.42
C LEU A 39 8.32 5.64 -1.63
N VAL A 40 8.41 6.41 -0.54
CA VAL A 40 8.46 7.87 -0.61
C VAL A 40 9.91 8.34 -0.56
N ARG A 41 10.32 9.12 -1.55
CA ARG A 41 11.65 9.72 -1.58
C ARG A 41 11.72 10.84 -0.55
N LEU A 42 12.73 10.83 0.32
CA LEU A 42 12.89 11.85 1.37
C LEU A 42 13.67 13.08 0.90
N ASP A 43 14.00 13.22 -0.40
CA ASP A 43 14.85 14.27 -0.97
C ASP A 43 16.18 14.50 -0.19
N ILE A 44 16.71 13.43 0.40
CA ILE A 44 18.04 13.40 1.03
C ILE A 44 18.97 12.66 0.07
N ARG A 45 20.13 13.26 -0.21
CA ARG A 45 21.17 12.67 -1.05
C ARG A 45 22.52 12.84 -0.38
N VAL A 46 23.31 11.76 -0.40
CA VAL A 46 24.68 11.74 0.13
C VAL A 46 25.61 11.25 -0.97
N ASP A 47 26.86 11.71 -0.96
CA ASP A 47 27.87 11.20 -1.90
C ASP A 47 28.13 9.70 -1.65
N ALA A 48 28.19 8.90 -2.71
CA ALA A 48 28.33 7.44 -2.59
C ALA A 48 29.74 7.00 -2.16
N ALA A 49 30.74 7.86 -2.36
CA ALA A 49 32.14 7.56 -2.03
C ALA A 49 32.31 7.30 -0.52
N GLY A 50 32.81 6.11 -0.17
CA GLY A 50 32.99 5.65 1.21
C GLY A 50 31.70 5.15 1.88
N VAL A 51 30.57 5.82 1.65
CA VAL A 51 29.27 5.43 2.21
C VAL A 51 28.81 4.06 1.67
N GLU A 52 29.04 3.78 0.39
CA GLU A 52 28.70 2.48 -0.20
C GLU A 52 29.46 1.31 0.44
N GLU A 53 30.75 1.49 0.74
CA GLU A 53 31.57 0.44 1.37
C GLU A 53 31.08 0.16 2.81
N GLU A 54 30.74 1.22 3.54
CA GLU A 54 30.15 1.11 4.88
C GLU A 54 28.80 0.38 4.83
N LEU A 55 27.90 0.75 3.91
CA LEU A 55 26.61 0.07 3.73
C LEU A 55 26.76 -1.41 3.36
N ASN A 56 27.68 -1.73 2.44
CA ASN A 56 27.98 -3.12 2.05
C ASN A 56 28.53 -3.95 3.21
N SER A 57 29.17 -3.32 4.18
CA SER A 57 29.65 -3.99 5.40
C SER A 57 28.60 -4.10 6.51
N GLY A 58 27.39 -3.59 6.28
CA GLY A 58 26.32 -3.51 7.29
C GLY A 58 26.55 -2.41 8.34
N MET A 59 27.53 -1.52 8.14
CA MET A 59 27.81 -0.39 9.01
C MET A 59 26.90 0.79 8.66
N ILE A 60 26.45 1.51 9.69
CA ILE A 60 25.62 2.70 9.53
C ILE A 60 26.49 3.92 9.26
N PRO A 61 26.42 4.54 8.06
CA PRO A 61 27.31 5.65 7.72
C PRO A 61 26.98 6.92 8.49
N ALA A 62 28.00 7.56 9.07
CA ALA A 62 27.82 8.80 9.85
C ALA A 62 27.18 9.93 9.02
N ALA A 63 27.54 10.03 7.74
CA ALA A 63 26.98 11.01 6.81
C ALA A 63 25.47 10.84 6.60
N LEU A 64 24.97 9.59 6.56
CA LEU A 64 23.53 9.32 6.47
C LEU A 64 22.82 9.65 7.77
N VAL A 65 23.41 9.32 8.92
CA VAL A 65 22.84 9.65 10.23
C VAL A 65 22.72 11.15 10.42
N GLU A 66 23.75 11.92 10.05
CA GLU A 66 23.72 13.38 10.11
C GLU A 66 22.66 13.97 9.18
N ALA A 67 22.58 13.46 7.93
CA ALA A 67 21.59 13.92 6.96
C ALA A 67 20.14 13.61 7.38
N LEU A 68 19.92 12.46 8.02
CA LEU A 68 18.62 12.07 8.60
C LEU A 68 18.29 12.97 9.80
N ALA A 69 19.22 13.15 10.73
CA ALA A 69 19.04 13.98 11.91
C ALA A 69 18.73 15.43 11.56
N ALA A 70 19.35 15.97 10.50
CA ALA A 70 19.07 17.33 9.99
C ALA A 70 17.61 17.54 9.57
N ARG A 71 16.86 16.46 9.26
CA ARG A 71 15.44 16.48 8.95
C ARG A 71 14.55 15.90 10.06
N ASN A 72 15.08 15.75 11.26
CA ASN A 72 14.41 15.13 12.42
C ASN A 72 13.98 13.67 12.18
N PHE A 73 14.73 12.92 11.38
CA PHE A 73 14.52 11.49 11.21
C PHE A 73 15.35 10.68 12.22
N VAL A 74 14.84 9.49 12.56
CA VAL A 74 15.48 8.57 13.52
C VAL A 74 16.64 7.83 12.83
N ALA A 75 17.74 7.64 13.54
CA ALA A 75 18.87 6.87 13.04
C ALA A 75 18.50 5.38 12.88
N PRO A 76 18.97 4.69 11.82
CA PRO A 76 18.75 3.26 11.67
C PRO A 76 19.52 2.46 12.74
N SER A 77 18.99 1.29 13.10
CA SER A 77 19.59 0.32 14.02
C SER A 77 20.36 -0.78 13.29
N GLU A 78 19.82 -1.23 12.16
CA GLU A 78 20.36 -2.33 11.35
C GLU A 78 20.28 -1.96 9.85
N ILE A 79 21.26 -2.45 9.07
CA ILE A 79 21.31 -2.30 7.61
C ILE A 79 21.47 -3.67 6.97
N GLU A 80 20.64 -3.95 5.97
CA GLU A 80 20.62 -5.19 5.21
C GLU A 80 20.71 -4.87 3.71
N GLU A 81 21.70 -5.44 3.01
CA GLU A 81 21.77 -5.34 1.56
C GLU A 81 20.67 -6.20 0.93
N VAL A 82 19.84 -5.59 0.10
CA VAL A 82 18.73 -6.27 -0.59
C VAL A 82 19.20 -6.77 -1.95
N THR A 83 19.84 -5.87 -2.68
CA THR A 83 20.44 -6.12 -4.00
C THR A 83 21.61 -5.16 -4.17
N ALA A 84 22.54 -5.45 -5.09
CA ALA A 84 23.70 -4.59 -5.31
C ALA A 84 23.27 -3.13 -5.58
N GLY A 85 23.64 -2.22 -4.67
CA GLY A 85 23.27 -0.80 -4.74
C GLY A 85 21.94 -0.43 -4.06
N GLU A 86 21.25 -1.37 -3.39
CA GLU A 86 20.06 -1.12 -2.59
C GLU A 86 20.15 -1.76 -1.21
N TRP A 87 19.88 -0.97 -0.16
CA TRP A 87 19.94 -1.41 1.23
C TRP A 87 18.66 -1.04 1.97
N ASP A 88 18.13 -1.97 2.76
CA ASP A 88 17.06 -1.69 3.71
C ASP A 88 17.68 -1.33 5.06
N ALA A 89 17.16 -0.28 5.69
CA ALA A 89 17.55 0.12 7.03
C ALA A 89 16.35 0.00 7.97
N LYS A 90 16.56 -0.64 9.11
CA LYS A 90 15.54 -0.83 10.13
C LYS A 90 15.71 0.18 11.25
N ILE A 91 14.63 0.43 11.99
CA ILE A 91 14.67 1.20 13.23
C ILE A 91 14.09 0.36 14.36
N ASP A 92 14.67 0.51 15.55
CA ASP A 92 14.02 0.11 16.80
C ASP A 92 13.02 1.21 17.18
N LYS A 93 11.73 0.87 17.20
CA LYS A 93 10.66 1.79 17.61
C LYS A 93 10.51 1.89 19.14
N GLY A 94 11.12 0.99 19.91
CA GLY A 94 10.97 0.91 21.36
C GLY A 94 9.52 0.65 21.79
N GLU A 95 8.71 0.02 20.94
CA GLU A 95 7.31 -0.29 21.24
C GLU A 95 7.20 -1.60 22.02
N PHE A 96 6.54 -1.56 23.19
CA PHE A 96 6.45 -2.70 24.11
C PHE A 96 5.82 -3.97 23.49
N TYR A 97 4.95 -3.82 22.48
CA TYR A 97 4.24 -4.94 21.85
C TYR A 97 4.87 -5.40 20.54
N TYR A 98 5.85 -4.67 20.02
CA TYR A 98 6.53 -4.94 18.76
C TYR A 98 8.04 -4.77 18.99
N GLU A 99 8.66 -5.83 19.50
CA GLU A 99 10.11 -5.85 19.82
C GLU A 99 11.01 -6.01 18.59
N GLU A 100 10.43 -6.21 17.41
CA GLU A 100 11.20 -6.41 16.17
C GLU A 100 11.51 -5.08 15.50
N ASP A 101 12.75 -4.95 15.03
CA ASP A 101 13.22 -3.87 14.19
C ASP A 101 12.38 -3.77 12.90
N GLU A 102 11.81 -2.59 12.63
CA GLU A 102 10.94 -2.38 11.47
C GLU A 102 11.71 -1.75 10.31
N LYS A 103 11.52 -2.29 9.09
CA LYS A 103 12.02 -1.67 7.86
C LYS A 103 11.45 -0.26 7.72
N TYR A 104 12.33 0.73 7.69
CA TYR A 104 11.91 2.13 7.73
C TYR A 104 12.51 2.96 6.61
N TYR A 105 13.76 2.71 6.26
CA TYR A 105 14.41 3.36 5.12
C TYR A 105 14.79 2.35 4.05
N ARG A 106 14.80 2.81 2.80
CA ARG A 106 15.54 2.16 1.72
C ARG A 106 16.55 3.15 1.16
N PHE A 107 17.79 2.74 1.07
CA PHE A 107 18.86 3.48 0.41
C PHE A 107 19.04 2.91 -0.99
N LYS A 108 19.13 3.78 -2.00
CA LYS A 108 19.40 3.38 -3.38
C LYS A 108 20.54 4.19 -3.94
N LYS A 109 21.49 3.52 -4.60
CA LYS A 109 22.58 4.18 -5.30
C LYS A 109 22.12 4.61 -6.70
N GLU A 110 22.12 5.91 -6.93
CA GLU A 110 21.81 6.55 -8.20
C GLU A 110 23.05 7.28 -8.71
N GLY A 111 23.82 6.62 -9.59
CA GLY A 111 25.09 7.13 -10.08
C GLY A 111 26.13 7.27 -8.97
N ASN A 112 26.51 8.52 -8.66
CA ASN A 112 27.48 8.83 -7.59
C ASN A 112 26.81 9.27 -6.29
N GLN A 113 25.49 9.13 -6.17
CA GLN A 113 24.75 9.53 -4.98
C GLN A 113 23.99 8.36 -4.39
N ILE A 114 23.81 8.38 -3.08
CA ILE A 114 22.88 7.50 -2.37
C ILE A 114 21.66 8.34 -2.00
N GLU A 115 20.51 7.92 -2.51
CA GLU A 115 19.23 8.53 -2.23
C GLU A 115 18.49 7.78 -1.12
N VAL A 116 17.83 8.54 -0.25
CA VAL A 116 17.07 7.97 0.87
C VAL A 116 15.58 7.96 0.56
N TYR A 117 14.99 6.79 0.77
CA TYR A 117 13.57 6.54 0.68
C TYR A 117 13.03 6.05 2.02
N ARG A 118 11.72 6.17 2.21
CA ARG A 118 11.01 5.74 3.42
C ARG A 118 9.88 4.78 3.11
N TYR A 119 9.77 3.74 3.93
CA TYR A 119 8.60 2.88 4.04
C TYR A 119 7.56 3.56 4.94
N ALA A 120 6.67 4.34 4.35
CA ALA A 120 5.61 4.99 5.13
C ALA A 120 4.34 5.16 4.29
N PRO A 121 3.38 4.22 4.36
CA PRO A 121 2.14 4.34 3.60
C PRO A 121 1.38 5.62 3.96
N VAL A 122 1.38 6.02 5.23
CA VAL A 122 0.74 7.27 5.68
C VAL A 122 1.35 8.50 5.02
N VAL A 123 2.69 8.57 4.91
CA VAL A 123 3.36 9.70 4.26
C VAL A 123 3.01 9.71 2.78
N ARG A 124 2.98 8.53 2.13
CA ARG A 124 2.60 8.44 0.72
C ARG A 124 1.16 8.93 0.49
N TYR A 125 0.21 8.51 1.31
CA TYR A 125 -1.18 8.95 1.18
C TYR A 125 -1.31 10.48 1.32
N LEU A 126 -0.48 11.10 2.14
CA LEU A 126 -0.48 12.56 2.34
C LEU A 126 0.20 13.30 1.18
N GLU A 127 1.35 12.83 0.71
CA GLU A 127 2.17 13.56 -0.26
C GLU A 127 1.83 13.23 -1.72
N LYS A 128 1.44 11.98 -1.99
CA LYS A 128 1.14 11.46 -3.33
C LYS A 128 -0.32 11.10 -3.55
N GLY A 129 -1.13 11.04 -2.49
CA GLY A 129 -2.55 10.68 -2.57
C GLY A 129 -3.31 11.41 -3.66
N LEU A 130 -3.25 12.74 -3.68
CA LEU A 130 -3.95 13.54 -4.69
C LEU A 130 -3.45 13.28 -6.12
N GLU A 131 -2.15 13.09 -6.32
CA GLU A 131 -1.56 12.81 -7.63
C GLU A 131 -1.94 11.40 -8.14
N GLU A 132 -2.01 10.43 -7.24
CA GLU A 132 -2.23 9.02 -7.57
C GLU A 132 -3.71 8.65 -7.70
N THR A 133 -4.59 9.30 -6.95
CA THR A 133 -6.02 8.95 -6.90
C THR A 133 -6.95 10.00 -7.49
N ASP A 134 -6.49 11.25 -7.65
CA ASP A 134 -7.33 12.40 -8.01
C ASP A 134 -8.49 12.65 -7.00
N VAL A 135 -8.38 12.09 -5.79
CA VAL A 135 -9.37 12.23 -4.72
C VAL A 135 -8.81 13.13 -3.61
N PRO A 136 -9.39 14.32 -3.36
CA PRO A 136 -8.87 15.25 -2.36
C PRO A 136 -9.11 14.82 -0.91
N ASN A 137 -10.10 13.94 -0.67
CA ASN A 137 -10.36 13.41 0.66
C ASN A 137 -9.46 12.20 0.93
N ILE A 138 -8.48 12.37 1.82
CA ILE A 138 -7.53 11.31 2.17
C ILE A 138 -8.21 10.05 2.72
N VAL A 139 -9.29 10.18 3.50
CA VAL A 139 -9.99 9.00 4.06
C VAL A 139 -10.64 8.21 2.93
N THR A 140 -11.28 8.90 1.98
CA THR A 140 -11.89 8.27 0.81
C THR A 140 -10.82 7.64 -0.09
N ALA A 141 -9.74 8.35 -0.39
CA ALA A 141 -8.63 7.83 -1.18
C ALA A 141 -8.03 6.55 -0.56
N VAL A 142 -7.86 6.53 0.76
CA VAL A 142 -7.31 5.37 1.46
C VAL A 142 -8.26 4.16 1.38
N ILE A 143 -9.55 4.32 1.68
CA ILE A 143 -10.46 3.16 1.74
C ILE A 143 -10.92 2.69 0.35
N VAL A 144 -11.08 3.61 -0.62
CA VAL A 144 -11.65 3.28 -1.94
C VAL A 144 -10.58 3.00 -3.00
N ASP A 145 -9.42 3.65 -2.95
CA ASP A 145 -8.35 3.44 -3.94
C ASP A 145 -7.22 2.57 -3.37
N TYR A 146 -6.49 3.05 -2.36
CA TYR A 146 -5.33 2.32 -1.84
C TYR A 146 -5.68 0.99 -1.15
N ARG A 147 -6.84 0.91 -0.48
CA ARG A 147 -7.31 -0.26 0.26
C ARG A 147 -8.67 -0.76 -0.23
N ALA A 148 -8.94 -0.57 -1.53
CA ALA A 148 -10.18 -0.97 -2.18
C ALA A 148 -10.58 -2.43 -1.89
N TYR A 149 -9.59 -3.33 -1.82
CA TYR A 149 -9.82 -4.75 -1.53
C TYR A 149 -10.43 -5.01 -0.15
N ASP A 150 -10.02 -4.26 0.87
CA ASP A 150 -10.60 -4.40 2.21
C ASP A 150 -12.07 -3.98 2.19
N THR A 151 -12.38 -2.84 1.55
CA THR A 151 -13.76 -2.35 1.40
C THR A 151 -14.61 -3.25 0.48
N LEU A 152 -14.03 -3.87 -0.55
CA LEU A 152 -14.70 -4.91 -1.36
C LEU A 152 -15.08 -6.13 -0.51
N GLY A 153 -14.19 -6.53 0.40
CA GLY A 153 -14.46 -7.58 1.38
C GLY A 153 -15.61 -7.20 2.31
N GLU A 154 -15.56 -6.01 2.91
CA GLU A 154 -16.63 -5.50 3.79
C GLU A 154 -17.99 -5.45 3.09
N THR A 155 -18.05 -4.92 1.86
CA THR A 155 -19.28 -4.88 1.07
C THR A 155 -19.80 -6.26 0.73
N THR A 156 -18.92 -7.21 0.40
CA THR A 156 -19.28 -8.63 0.17
C THR A 156 -19.88 -9.26 1.43
N VAL A 157 -19.29 -9.03 2.60
CA VAL A 157 -19.79 -9.53 3.89
C VAL A 157 -21.18 -8.96 4.19
N ILE A 158 -21.37 -7.64 4.03
CA ILE A 158 -22.67 -7.00 4.28
C ILE A 158 -23.74 -7.50 3.29
N PHE A 159 -23.39 -7.63 2.00
CA PHE A 159 -24.30 -8.13 0.97
C PHE A 159 -24.73 -9.58 1.25
N THR A 160 -23.79 -10.46 1.56
CA THR A 160 -24.08 -11.87 1.88
C THR A 160 -24.90 -11.99 3.17
N ALA A 161 -24.66 -11.16 4.18
CA ALA A 161 -25.49 -11.09 5.37
C ALA A 161 -26.93 -10.66 5.04
N GLY A 162 -27.10 -9.64 4.20
CA GLY A 162 -28.41 -9.17 3.73
C GLY A 162 -29.20 -10.26 2.99
N ILE A 163 -28.57 -10.98 2.06
CA ILE A 163 -29.18 -12.13 1.38
C ILE A 163 -29.58 -13.21 2.40
N SER A 164 -28.71 -13.53 3.34
CA SER A 164 -28.96 -14.57 4.35
C SER A 164 -30.20 -14.25 5.18
N VAL A 165 -30.37 -12.99 5.61
CA VAL A 165 -31.55 -12.51 6.33
C VAL A 165 -32.82 -12.66 5.47
N ILE A 166 -32.78 -12.25 4.20
CA ILE A 166 -33.92 -12.40 3.28
C ILE A 166 -34.31 -13.86 3.13
N LEU A 167 -33.34 -14.76 2.95
CA LEU A 167 -33.59 -16.19 2.80
C LEU A 167 -34.20 -16.81 4.08
N LEU A 168 -33.75 -16.40 5.26
CA LEU A 168 -34.30 -16.84 6.54
C LEU A 168 -35.73 -16.34 6.77
N LEU A 169 -36.02 -15.09 6.40
CA LEU A 169 -37.35 -14.49 6.55
C LEU A 169 -38.34 -14.90 5.45
N ARG A 170 -37.87 -15.53 4.37
CA ARG A 170 -38.72 -16.01 3.28
C ARG A 170 -39.64 -17.14 3.77
N ARG A 171 -40.87 -16.80 4.13
CA ARG A 171 -41.93 -17.78 4.45
C ARG A 171 -42.18 -18.71 3.25
N ARG A 172 -42.12 -20.03 3.49
CA ARG A 172 -42.65 -21.05 2.57
C ARG A 172 -44.17 -20.93 2.53
N GLY A 173 -44.70 -20.07 1.66
CA GLY A 173 -46.13 -19.99 1.39
C GLY A 173 -46.58 -18.62 0.92
N LYS A 174 -47.02 -18.55 -0.34
CA LYS A 174 -47.63 -17.41 -1.07
C LYS A 174 -46.66 -16.40 -1.71
N LEU A 175 -46.22 -16.76 -2.92
CA LEU A 175 -46.12 -15.88 -4.09
C LEU A 175 -46.93 -16.53 -5.22
#